data_AF-A0A368DUH2-F1
#
_entry.id   AF-A0A368DUH2-F1
#
_cell.length_a   1.000
_cell.length_b   1.000
_cell.length_c   1.000
_cell.angle_alpha   90.00
_cell.angle_beta   90.00
_cell.angle_gamma   90.00
#
_symmetry.space_group_name_H-M   'P 1'
#
loop_
_entity.id
_entity.type
_entity.pdbx_description
1 polymer ?
#
loop_
_entity_poly.entity_id
_entity_poly.type
_entity_poly.pdbx_seq_one_letter_code
_entity_poly.pdbx_strand_id
1 'polypeptide(L)'
;MKNFYTLLFSLLISFVTTSQVVTNYNSKWFLGFNTGATWSCTDVDDSWMWRNNENYLGPETKYESPWGWGLTLGKSFNYDYGNIFSFDLRGRYLRGRWYGQNSMMDSISMDNFDPTINVNDASAQQLAQLYQNNYGGYYHNYEADIHRIALELVLHFNRFREKTRIDPYIFGGVGLTFKKSMGDFLD
;
A
#
# COMPACT_ATOMS: atom_id res chain seq x y z
N MET A 1 -8.78 -19.89 14.68
CA MET A 1 -9.88 -19.10 14.07
C MET A 1 -10.95 -18.65 15.07
N LYS A 2 -11.48 -19.51 15.95
CA LYS A 2 -12.50 -19.12 16.96
C LYS A 2 -12.10 -17.90 17.80
N ASN A 3 -10.83 -17.82 18.23
CA ASN A 3 -10.32 -16.72 19.06
C ASN A 3 -10.22 -15.38 18.33
N PHE A 4 -10.14 -15.38 16.99
CA PHE A 4 -10.07 -14.14 16.20
C PHE A 4 -11.45 -13.49 16.09
N TYR A 5 -12.50 -14.30 15.90
CA TYR A 5 -13.87 -13.82 15.84
C TYR A 5 -14.36 -13.26 17.17
N THR A 6 -14.00 -13.90 18.31
CA THR A 6 -14.33 -13.36 19.64
C THR A 6 -13.60 -12.04 19.90
N LEU A 7 -12.36 -11.89 19.45
CA LEU A 7 -11.59 -10.67 19.62
C LEU A 7 -12.16 -9.53 18.76
N LEU A 8 -12.49 -9.82 17.50
CA LEU A 8 -13.17 -8.87 16.60
C LEU A 8 -14.55 -8.45 17.14
N PHE A 9 -15.32 -9.40 17.67
CA PHE A 9 -16.64 -9.15 18.26
C PHE A 9 -16.54 -8.31 19.55
N SER A 10 -15.54 -8.58 20.40
CA SER A 10 -15.27 -7.78 21.60
C SER A 10 -14.85 -6.35 21.27
N LEU A 11 -14.06 -6.17 20.21
CA LEU A 11 -13.65 -4.85 19.72
C LEU A 11 -14.85 -4.05 19.19
N LEU A 12 -15.75 -4.69 18.45
CA LEU A 12 -16.98 -4.05 17.94
C LEU A 12 -17.93 -3.61 19.07
N ILE A 13 -18.04 -4.39 20.16
CA ILE A 13 -18.88 -4.04 21.30
C ILE A 13 -18.28 -2.90 22.13
N SER A 14 -16.95 -2.77 22.17
CA SER A 14 -16.28 -1.67 22.90
C SER A 14 -16.58 -0.27 22.34
N PHE A 15 -17.05 -0.16 21.09
CA PHE A 15 -17.51 1.11 20.51
C PHE A 15 -18.95 1.49 20.90
N VAL A 16 -19.71 0.61 21.56
CA VAL A 16 -21.12 0.83 21.92
C VAL A 16 -21.28 1.47 23.31
N THR A 17 -20.20 1.65 24.07
CA THR A 17 -20.27 2.38 25.34
C THR A 17 -20.34 3.89 25.10
N THR A 18 -21.55 4.41 25.07
CA THR A 18 -21.83 5.85 25.04
C THR A 18 -21.65 6.45 26.43
N SER A 19 -20.49 7.05 26.68
CA SER A 19 -20.37 8.05 27.75
C SER A 19 -20.79 9.41 27.19
N GLN A 20 -22.05 9.79 27.40
CA GLN A 20 -22.48 11.17 27.22
C GLN A 20 -22.18 11.96 28.50
N VAL A 21 -21.07 12.69 28.51
CA VAL A 21 -20.92 13.85 29.41
C VAL A 21 -21.28 15.08 28.58
N VAL A 22 -22.40 15.71 28.94
CA VAL A 22 -22.79 17.03 28.41
C VAL A 22 -21.83 18.06 28.97
N THR A 23 -20.73 18.26 28.26
CA THR A 23 -19.76 19.34 28.46
C THR A 23 -19.29 19.76 27.08
N ASN A 24 -19.14 21.07 26.88
CA ASN A 24 -18.90 21.72 25.59
C ASN A 24 -17.46 21.47 25.08
N TYR A 25 -17.06 20.21 24.98
CA TYR A 25 -15.78 19.78 24.42
C TYR A 25 -15.91 19.70 22.91
N ASN A 26 -15.75 20.84 22.24
CA ASN A 26 -15.49 20.88 20.81
C ASN A 26 -14.04 20.42 20.56
N SER A 27 -13.75 19.14 20.81
CA SER A 27 -12.46 18.56 20.50
C SER A 27 -12.32 18.53 18.98
N LYS A 28 -11.59 19.49 18.44
CA LYS A 28 -11.31 19.61 17.01
C LYS A 28 -10.31 18.56 16.50
N TRP A 29 -10.01 17.54 17.31
CA TRP A 29 -9.18 16.41 16.92
C TRP A 29 -10.00 15.39 16.14
N PHE A 30 -9.43 14.86 15.07
CA PHE A 30 -10.05 13.81 14.27
C PHE A 30 -9.07 12.68 13.99
N LEU A 31 -9.62 11.47 13.96
CA LEU A 31 -8.93 10.27 13.50
C LEU A 31 -9.63 9.78 12.23
N GLY A 32 -8.85 9.52 11.18
CA GLY A 32 -9.31 8.98 9.92
C GLY A 32 -8.65 7.64 9.63
N PHE A 33 -9.41 6.72 9.06
CA PHE A 33 -8.91 5.49 8.46
C PHE A 33 -9.26 5.50 6.97
N ASN A 34 -8.33 5.07 6.13
CA ASN A 34 -8.55 4.90 4.70
C ASN A 34 -8.04 3.53 4.25
N THR A 35 -8.70 2.98 3.23
CA THR A 35 -8.31 1.73 2.57
C THR A 35 -8.64 1.86 1.09
N GLY A 36 -7.90 1.18 0.23
CA GLY A 36 -8.09 1.26 -1.21
C GLY A 36 -7.13 0.35 -1.97
N ALA A 37 -7.12 0.51 -3.29
CA ALA A 37 -6.17 -0.15 -4.16
C ALA A 37 -4.96 0.75 -4.41
N THR A 38 -3.82 0.14 -4.73
CA THR A 38 -2.59 0.83 -5.13
C THR A 38 -2.19 0.38 -6.52
N TRP A 39 -1.70 1.28 -7.34
CA TRP A 39 -1.17 0.96 -8.66
C TRP A 39 0.13 1.71 -8.90
N SER A 40 0.98 1.18 -9.78
CA SER A 40 2.18 1.84 -10.28
C SER A 40 2.25 1.69 -11.79
N CYS A 41 3.15 2.44 -12.44
CA CYS A 41 3.56 2.12 -13.80
C CYS A 41 4.89 1.36 -13.71
N THR A 42 4.97 0.23 -14.40
CA THR A 42 6.14 -0.65 -14.47
C THR A 42 6.21 -1.25 -15.87
N ASP A 43 7.39 -1.72 -16.26
CA ASP A 43 7.60 -2.43 -17.54
C ASP A 43 7.20 -3.92 -17.46
N VAL A 44 6.90 -4.41 -16.26
CA VAL A 44 6.40 -5.76 -16.01
C VAL A 44 4.87 -5.75 -16.05
N ASP A 45 4.23 -6.74 -16.67
CA ASP A 45 2.77 -6.83 -16.69
C ASP A 45 2.21 -6.79 -15.26
N ASP A 46 1.38 -5.79 -15.00
CA ASP A 46 0.64 -5.61 -13.75
C ASP A 46 -0.60 -6.53 -13.69
N SER A 47 -0.57 -7.68 -14.38
CA SER A 47 -1.68 -8.61 -14.34
C SER A 47 -1.83 -9.16 -12.91
N TRP A 48 -2.86 -8.71 -12.20
CA TRP A 48 -3.27 -9.15 -10.85
C TRP A 48 -3.73 -10.63 -10.79
N MET A 49 -3.37 -11.39 -11.82
CA MET A 49 -3.76 -12.75 -12.12
C MET A 49 -2.54 -13.51 -12.62
N TRP A 50 -1.53 -13.74 -11.79
CA TRP A 50 -0.59 -14.81 -12.10
C TRP A 50 0.04 -15.34 -10.84
N ARG A 51 -0.31 -16.59 -10.53
CA ARG A 51 0.57 -17.43 -9.74
C ARG A 51 0.49 -18.87 -10.22
N ASN A 52 1.65 -19.48 -10.33
CA ASN A 52 1.83 -20.92 -10.31
C ASN A 52 3.26 -21.16 -9.78
N ASN A 53 3.44 -21.39 -8.48
CA ASN A 53 4.70 -21.93 -7.96
C ASN A 53 4.47 -23.33 -7.42
N GLU A 54 5.20 -24.24 -8.05
CA GLU A 54 5.53 -25.63 -7.83
C GLU A 54 5.16 -26.22 -6.46
N ASN A 55 3.92 -26.68 -6.33
CA ASN A 55 3.73 -28.02 -5.79
C ASN A 55 2.76 -28.77 -6.70
N TYR A 56 3.24 -29.89 -7.25
CA TYR A 56 2.47 -31.13 -7.44
C TYR A 56 0.94 -30.98 -7.60
N LEU A 57 0.46 -31.27 -8.82
CA LEU A 57 -0.95 -31.60 -9.14
C LEU A 57 -2.00 -30.49 -8.91
N GLY A 58 -1.91 -29.40 -9.67
CA GLY A 58 -3.08 -28.54 -9.97
C GLY A 58 -2.74 -27.05 -10.12
N PRO A 59 -3.43 -26.29 -11.00
CA PRO A 59 -3.21 -24.85 -11.12
C PRO A 59 -3.91 -24.13 -9.96
N GLU A 60 -3.21 -23.92 -8.85
CA GLU A 60 -3.69 -23.06 -7.77
C GLU A 60 -3.33 -21.59 -8.04
N THR A 61 -4.21 -20.91 -8.78
CA THR A 61 -4.12 -19.48 -9.04
C THR A 61 -4.20 -18.71 -7.72
N LYS A 62 -3.12 -18.03 -7.32
CA LYS A 62 -3.17 -17.09 -6.18
C LYS A 62 -3.53 -15.71 -6.70
N TYR A 63 -4.64 -15.18 -6.21
CA TYR A 63 -5.07 -13.82 -6.48
C TYR A 63 -4.38 -12.89 -5.48
N GLU A 64 -3.36 -12.16 -5.92
CA GLU A 64 -2.78 -11.07 -5.14
C GLU A 64 -3.36 -9.75 -5.64
N SER A 65 -4.34 -9.22 -4.90
CA SER A 65 -4.94 -7.92 -5.20
C SER A 65 -4.10 -6.80 -4.59
N PRO A 66 -3.70 -5.78 -5.36
CA PRO A 66 -3.06 -4.60 -4.80
C PRO A 66 -3.95 -3.95 -3.74
N TRP A 67 -3.36 -3.59 -2.62
CA TRP A 67 -4.09 -2.98 -1.51
C TRP A 67 -3.25 -1.96 -0.79
N GLY A 68 -3.93 -0.98 -0.21
CA GLY A 68 -3.33 0.03 0.63
C GLY A 68 -4.30 0.46 1.71
N TRP A 69 -3.74 0.99 2.78
CA TRP A 69 -4.49 1.57 3.88
C TRP A 69 -3.71 2.69 4.52
N GLY A 70 -4.39 3.47 5.33
CA GLY A 70 -3.77 4.58 6.01
C GLY A 70 -4.54 5.06 7.22
N LEU A 71 -3.81 5.81 8.02
CA LEU A 71 -4.30 6.45 9.23
C LEU A 71 -4.00 7.93 9.15
N THR A 72 -4.94 8.73 9.60
CA THR A 72 -4.80 10.18 9.68
C THR A 72 -5.15 10.61 11.08
N LEU A 73 -4.28 11.38 11.72
CA LEU A 73 -4.58 12.08 12.97
C LEU A 73 -4.40 13.56 12.71
N GLY A 74 -5.42 14.35 12.97
CA GLY A 74 -5.34 15.79 12.74
C GLY A 74 -6.13 16.60 13.74
N LYS A 75 -5.88 17.91 13.70
CA LYS A 75 -6.62 18.89 14.47
C LYS A 75 -7.06 20.02 13.56
N SER A 76 -8.35 20.34 13.63
CA SER A 76 -8.96 21.44 12.92
C SER A 76 -8.86 22.73 13.71
N PHE A 77 -8.62 23.83 13.00
CA PHE A 77 -8.52 25.18 13.52
C PHE A 77 -9.47 26.08 12.74
N ASN A 78 -9.95 27.13 13.41
CA ASN A 78 -10.86 28.11 12.83
C ASN A 78 -12.15 27.51 12.20
N TYR A 79 -12.59 26.37 12.71
CA TYR A 79 -13.75 25.63 12.20
C TYR A 79 -15.11 26.25 12.61
N ASP A 80 -15.11 27.28 13.45
CA ASP A 80 -16.34 27.84 14.02
C ASP A 80 -17.19 28.53 12.94
N TYR A 81 -18.50 28.59 13.16
CA TYR A 81 -19.49 29.05 12.19
C TYR A 81 -19.25 30.51 11.77
N GLY A 82 -19.37 30.79 10.47
CA GLY A 82 -19.19 32.12 9.89
C GLY A 82 -17.74 32.48 9.54
N ASN A 83 -16.77 31.61 9.87
CA ASN A 83 -15.41 31.77 9.37
C ASN A 83 -15.33 31.45 7.87
N ILE A 84 -14.60 32.29 7.13
CA ILE A 84 -14.45 32.10 5.67
C ILE A 84 -13.60 30.86 5.38
N PHE A 85 -12.54 30.65 6.16
CA PHE A 85 -11.60 29.54 6.03
C PHE A 85 -11.46 28.78 7.34
N SER A 86 -11.36 27.46 7.25
CA SER A 86 -10.82 26.61 8.32
C SER A 86 -9.62 25.85 7.81
N PHE A 87 -8.78 25.37 8.72
CA PHE A 87 -7.62 24.59 8.33
C PHE A 87 -7.33 23.44 9.28
N ASP A 88 -6.86 22.34 8.74
CA ASP A 88 -6.46 21.16 9.49
C ASP A 88 -4.95 20.99 9.41
N LEU A 89 -4.34 20.77 10.58
CA LEU A 89 -2.99 20.23 10.64
C LEU A 89 -3.11 18.74 10.92
N ARG A 90 -2.65 17.89 9.99
CA ARG A 90 -2.80 16.43 10.11
C ARG A 90 -1.51 15.69 9.80
N GLY A 91 -1.22 14.68 10.61
CA GLY A 91 -0.27 13.62 10.29
C GLY A 91 -1.00 12.48 9.57
N ARG A 92 -0.46 12.03 8.45
CA ARG A 92 -1.00 10.94 7.65
C ARG A 92 0.04 9.85 7.44
N TYR A 93 -0.32 8.62 7.78
CA TYR A 93 0.40 7.42 7.43
C TYR A 93 -0.34 6.67 6.33
N LEU A 94 0.39 6.17 5.34
CA LEU A 94 -0.10 5.31 4.28
C LEU A 94 0.82 4.11 4.12
N ARG A 95 0.22 2.95 3.86
CA ARG A 95 0.91 1.76 3.39
C ARG A 95 0.25 1.29 2.09
N GLY A 96 1.06 0.86 1.14
CA GLY A 96 0.60 0.27 -0.10
C GLY A 96 1.45 -0.93 -0.49
N ARG A 97 0.82 -2.04 -0.83
CA ARG A 97 1.50 -3.26 -1.27
C ARG A 97 0.87 -3.77 -2.56
N TRP A 98 1.73 -4.05 -3.55
CA TRP A 98 1.31 -4.59 -4.83
C TRP A 98 2.39 -5.47 -5.44
N TYR A 99 1.96 -6.29 -6.39
CA TYR A 99 2.78 -7.28 -7.09
C TYR A 99 2.48 -7.22 -8.59
N GLY A 100 3.47 -7.53 -9.41
CA GLY A 100 3.32 -7.71 -10.86
C GLY A 100 4.24 -8.81 -11.37
N GLN A 101 3.82 -9.46 -12.46
CA GLN A 101 4.57 -10.53 -13.10
C GLN A 101 4.24 -10.60 -14.58
N ASN A 102 5.26 -10.81 -15.41
CA ASN A 102 5.08 -10.97 -16.86
C ASN A 102 4.27 -12.23 -17.20
N SER A 103 3.39 -12.08 -18.19
CA SER A 103 2.60 -13.17 -18.76
C SER A 103 3.44 -14.16 -19.59
N MET A 104 4.58 -13.70 -20.09
CA MET A 104 5.51 -14.47 -20.91
C MET A 104 6.87 -14.56 -20.24
N MET A 105 7.51 -15.71 -20.43
CA MET A 105 8.88 -15.93 -19.99
C MET A 105 9.84 -15.10 -20.84
N ASP A 106 10.78 -14.44 -20.18
CA ASP A 106 11.83 -13.67 -20.85
C ASP A 106 13.18 -14.38 -20.75
N SER A 107 14.14 -13.93 -21.54
CA SER A 107 15.50 -14.45 -21.58
C SER A 107 16.51 -13.32 -21.49
N ILE A 108 17.64 -13.60 -20.83
CA ILE A 108 18.82 -12.73 -20.80
C ILE A 108 19.88 -13.23 -21.75
N SER A 109 20.82 -12.34 -22.08
CA SER A 109 22.02 -12.71 -22.82
C SER A 109 22.79 -13.82 -22.08
N MET A 110 23.20 -14.83 -22.84
CA MET A 110 24.08 -15.91 -22.41
C MET A 110 25.56 -15.64 -22.75
N ASP A 111 25.91 -14.39 -23.07
CA ASP A 111 27.30 -14.01 -23.29
C ASP A 111 28.13 -14.27 -22.04
N ASN A 112 29.30 -14.91 -22.23
CA ASN A 112 30.22 -15.32 -21.16
C ASN A 112 29.60 -16.26 -20.12
N PHE A 113 28.57 -17.04 -20.48
CA PHE A 113 28.01 -18.06 -19.59
C PHE A 113 29.06 -19.12 -19.24
N ASP A 114 29.26 -19.34 -17.94
CA ASP A 114 30.11 -20.38 -17.39
C ASP A 114 29.26 -21.36 -16.56
N PRO A 115 29.04 -22.60 -17.03
CA PRO A 115 28.25 -23.59 -16.31
C PRO A 115 28.96 -24.17 -15.08
N THR A 116 30.23 -23.83 -14.85
CA THR A 116 31.05 -24.37 -13.75
C THR A 116 31.15 -23.43 -12.55
N ILE A 117 30.52 -22.26 -12.62
CA ILE A 117 30.60 -21.25 -11.56
C ILE A 117 29.96 -21.74 -10.26
N ASN A 118 30.61 -21.46 -9.13
CA ASN A 118 30.06 -21.76 -7.82
C ASN A 118 28.91 -20.80 -7.50
N VAL A 119 27.73 -21.34 -7.21
CA VAL A 119 26.50 -20.58 -6.90
C VAL A 119 26.70 -19.59 -5.74
N ASN A 120 27.58 -19.93 -4.79
CA ASN A 120 27.86 -19.07 -3.63
C ASN A 120 28.71 -17.83 -3.97
N ASP A 121 29.44 -17.86 -5.08
CA ASP A 121 30.34 -16.79 -5.53
C ASP A 121 29.83 -16.10 -6.81
N ALA A 122 28.69 -16.56 -7.33
CA ALA A 122 28.11 -16.07 -8.58
C ALA A 122 27.42 -14.71 -8.40
N SER A 123 27.63 -13.80 -9.35
CA SER A 123 26.87 -12.56 -9.43
C SER A 123 25.40 -12.83 -9.78
N ALA A 124 24.51 -11.86 -9.50
CA ALA A 124 23.10 -11.97 -9.83
C ALA A 124 22.83 -12.29 -11.32
N GLN A 125 23.67 -11.75 -12.22
CA GLN A 125 23.58 -12.04 -13.66
C GLN A 125 23.94 -13.50 -13.96
N GLN A 126 25.00 -14.02 -13.36
CA GLN A 126 25.44 -15.42 -13.57
C GLN A 126 24.43 -16.41 -12.97
N LEU A 127 23.83 -16.08 -11.83
CA LEU A 127 22.73 -16.87 -11.25
C LEU A 127 21.51 -16.91 -12.18
N ALA A 128 21.13 -15.77 -12.76
CA ALA A 128 20.04 -15.72 -13.74
C ALA A 128 20.37 -16.53 -15.01
N GLN A 129 21.63 -16.53 -15.48
CA GLN A 129 22.05 -17.31 -16.65
C GLN A 129 22.03 -18.82 -16.35
N LEU A 130 22.48 -19.24 -15.16
CA LEU A 130 22.38 -20.64 -14.70
C LEU A 130 20.92 -21.10 -14.62
N TYR A 131 20.03 -20.26 -14.07
CA TYR A 131 18.61 -20.54 -14.00
C TYR A 131 18.00 -20.70 -15.41
N GLN A 132 18.26 -19.74 -16.30
CA GLN A 132 17.81 -19.81 -17.69
C GLN A 132 18.34 -21.05 -18.43
N ASN A 133 19.58 -21.47 -18.19
CA ASN A 133 20.12 -22.68 -18.81
C ASN A 133 19.38 -23.96 -18.34
N ASN A 134 18.94 -23.99 -17.08
CA ASN A 134 18.24 -25.14 -16.52
C ASN A 134 16.74 -25.17 -16.86
N TYR A 135 16.09 -24.01 -16.96
CA TYR A 135 14.63 -23.88 -17.07
C TYR A 135 14.14 -23.21 -18.36
N GLY A 136 15.05 -22.73 -19.21
CA GLY A 136 14.76 -22.12 -20.52
C GLY A 136 14.49 -20.61 -20.50
N GLY A 137 14.39 -19.99 -19.32
CA GLY A 137 14.12 -18.56 -19.13
C GLY A 137 13.65 -18.26 -17.72
N TYR A 138 13.13 -17.06 -17.49
CA TYR A 138 12.52 -16.67 -16.21
C TYR A 138 11.38 -15.67 -16.41
N TYR A 139 10.43 -15.65 -15.48
CA TYR A 139 9.35 -14.67 -15.47
C TYR A 139 9.80 -13.45 -14.66
N HIS A 140 9.76 -12.26 -15.25
CA HIS A 140 10.01 -11.04 -14.48
C HIS A 140 8.86 -10.84 -13.52
N ASN A 141 9.17 -10.74 -12.23
CA ASN A 141 8.22 -10.42 -11.19
C ASN A 141 8.75 -9.29 -10.31
N TYR A 142 7.85 -8.65 -9.59
CA TYR A 142 8.23 -7.75 -8.53
C TYR A 142 7.13 -7.66 -7.47
N GLU A 143 7.56 -7.47 -6.23
CA GLU A 143 6.72 -7.03 -5.13
C GLU A 143 7.20 -5.65 -4.68
N ALA A 144 6.28 -4.73 -4.49
CA ALA A 144 6.55 -3.42 -3.92
C ALA A 144 5.73 -3.21 -2.63
N ASP A 145 6.41 -2.81 -1.55
CA ASP A 145 5.79 -2.35 -0.30
C ASP A 145 6.25 -0.92 -0.03
N ILE A 146 5.30 0.00 0.08
CA ILE A 146 5.54 1.42 0.32
C ILE A 146 4.90 1.83 1.62
N HIS A 147 5.67 2.55 2.42
CA HIS A 147 5.22 3.25 3.61
C HIS A 147 5.45 4.74 3.43
N ARG A 148 4.45 5.57 3.72
CA ARG A 148 4.57 7.02 3.65
C ARG A 148 4.05 7.65 4.93
N ILE A 149 4.83 8.59 5.48
CA ILE A 149 4.42 9.43 6.60
C ILE A 149 4.47 10.88 6.11
N ALA A 150 3.40 11.63 6.28
CA ALA A 150 3.28 13.02 5.84
C ALA A 150 2.69 13.91 6.93
N LEU A 151 3.19 15.15 7.00
CA LEU A 151 2.56 16.25 7.72
C LEU A 151 1.90 17.15 6.69
N GLU A 152 0.59 17.32 6.79
CA GLU A 152 -0.24 18.01 5.81
C GLU A 152 -1.02 19.15 6.46
N LEU A 153 -1.05 20.29 5.76
CA LEU A 153 -1.96 21.39 6.01
C LEU A 153 -3.09 21.31 4.98
N VAL A 154 -4.33 21.28 5.46
CA VAL A 154 -5.53 21.30 4.62
C VAL A 154 -6.26 22.61 4.87
N LEU A 155 -6.66 23.32 3.83
CA LEU A 155 -7.41 24.56 3.92
C LEU A 155 -8.79 24.35 3.29
N HIS A 156 -9.83 24.56 4.09
CA HIS A 156 -11.23 24.39 3.72
C HIS A 156 -11.91 25.74 3.56
N PHE A 157 -12.81 25.84 2.59
CA PHE A 157 -13.65 27.03 2.40
C PHE A 157 -14.94 26.91 3.22
N ASN A 158 -14.84 27.13 4.53
CA ASN A 158 -15.94 26.93 5.48
C ASN A 158 -17.24 27.64 5.10
N ARG A 159 -17.18 28.92 4.73
CA ARG A 159 -18.40 29.67 4.38
C ARG A 159 -19.09 29.14 3.13
N PHE A 160 -18.33 28.63 2.16
CA PHE A 160 -18.90 27.99 0.98
C PHE A 160 -19.57 26.68 1.36
N ARG A 161 -18.91 25.89 2.21
CA ARG A 161 -19.45 24.65 2.76
C ARG A 161 -20.71 24.85 3.59
N GLU A 162 -20.77 25.88 4.41
CA GLU A 162 -21.98 26.22 5.19
C GLU A 162 -23.17 26.52 4.27
N LYS A 163 -22.94 27.26 3.18
CA LYS A 163 -24.00 27.67 2.24
C LYS A 163 -24.43 26.56 1.29
N THR A 164 -23.49 25.73 0.82
CA THR A 164 -23.73 24.75 -0.27
C THR A 164 -23.72 23.30 0.19
N ARG A 165 -23.23 23.02 1.40
CA ARG A 165 -22.90 21.69 1.93
C ARG A 165 -21.81 20.93 1.15
N ILE A 166 -21.14 21.60 0.21
CA ILE A 166 -19.98 21.07 -0.51
C ILE A 166 -18.73 21.63 0.17
N ASP A 167 -17.78 20.78 0.54
CA ASP A 167 -16.52 21.19 1.18
C ASP A 167 -15.36 21.16 0.18
N PRO A 168 -15.12 22.23 -0.60
CA PRO A 168 -13.91 22.33 -1.37
C PRO A 168 -12.75 22.61 -0.42
N TYR A 169 -11.64 21.93 -0.66
CA TYR A 169 -10.42 22.12 0.11
C TYR A 169 -9.20 21.96 -0.78
N ILE A 170 -8.12 22.61 -0.39
CA ILE A 170 -6.78 22.38 -0.92
C ILE A 170 -5.93 21.80 0.18
N PHE A 171 -4.96 20.96 -0.17
CA PHE A 171 -4.04 20.39 0.81
C PHE A 171 -2.62 20.40 0.27
N GLY A 172 -1.66 20.58 1.16
CA GLY A 172 -0.23 20.56 0.86
C GLY A 172 0.54 20.12 2.09
N GLY A 173 1.74 19.59 1.89
CA GLY A 173 2.51 19.06 3.00
C GLY A 173 3.86 18.51 2.61
N VAL A 174 4.61 18.09 3.62
CA VAL A 174 5.89 17.41 3.48
C VAL A 174 5.77 15.99 3.99
N GLY A 175 6.44 15.05 3.35
CA GLY A 175 6.37 13.65 3.76
C GLY A 175 7.57 12.85 3.32
N LEU A 176 7.82 11.78 4.07
CA LEU A 176 8.85 10.79 3.83
C LEU A 176 8.20 9.53 3.27
N THR A 177 8.77 9.00 2.19
CA THR A 177 8.34 7.75 1.57
C THR A 177 9.47 6.74 1.67
N PHE A 178 9.16 5.58 2.22
CA PHE A 178 10.02 4.41 2.29
C PHE A 178 9.47 3.37 1.32
N LYS A 179 10.28 2.97 0.34
CA LYS A 179 9.92 1.97 -0.66
C LYS A 179 10.85 0.77 -0.50
N LYS A 180 10.27 -0.42 -0.43
CA LYS A 180 10.97 -1.69 -0.56
C LYS A 180 10.47 -2.38 -1.82
N SER A 181 11.40 -2.83 -2.66
CA SER A 181 11.10 -3.64 -3.85
C SER A 181 11.83 -4.96 -3.74
N MET A 182 11.16 -6.05 -4.09
CA MET A 182 11.71 -7.40 -4.10
C MET A 182 11.33 -8.06 -5.43
N GLY A 183 12.14 -9.01 -5.88
CA GLY A 183 11.86 -9.87 -7.02
C GLY A 183 12.54 -11.22 -6.76
N ASP A 184 12.00 -12.28 -7.34
CA ASP A 184 12.49 -13.64 -7.15
C ASP A 184 12.57 -14.37 -8.49
N PHE A 185 13.59 -15.23 -8.64
CA PHE A 185 13.78 -16.08 -9.80
C PHE A 185 13.12 -17.46 -9.64
N LEU A 186 12.73 -17.85 -8.42
CA LEU A 186 12.23 -19.19 -8.08
C LEU A 186 10.70 -19.28 -7.94
N ASP A 187 9.94 -18.30 -8.44
CA ASP A 187 8.46 -18.22 -8.34
C ASP A 187 7.78 -18.23 -9.72
#